data_AF-A0A355M3H8-F1
#
_entry.id   AF-A0A355M3H8-F1
#
_cell.length_a   1.000
_cell.length_b   1.000
_cell.length_c   1.000
_cell.angle_alpha   90.00
_cell.angle_beta   90.00
_cell.angle_gamma   90.00
#
_symmetry.space_group_name_H-M   'P 1'
#
loop_
_entity.id
_entity.type
_entity.pdbx_description
1 polymer ?
#
loop_
_entity_poly.entity_id
_entity_poly.type
_entity_poly.pdbx_seq_one_letter_code
_entity_poly.pdbx_strand_id
1 'polypeptide(L)'
;MKFEAEYIYSDLNGNPYEKVCRIEGKKGFPIFHWKNGKWEPGKAEKALPYLIGLWFREVRALFDVEGEKDSDYLVKLGFLATCNRGGAGNFQAEIAQYYKGRTVYI
;
A
#
# COMPACT_ATOMS: atom_id res chain seq x y z
N MET A 1 -20.53 10.04 2.54
CA MET A 1 -19.53 9.43 3.45
C MET A 1 -18.26 10.26 3.33
N LYS A 2 -17.70 10.76 4.43
CA LYS A 2 -16.48 11.58 4.41
C LYS A 2 -15.28 10.73 4.84
N PHE A 3 -14.22 10.79 4.06
CA PHE A 3 -12.95 10.12 4.35
C PHE A 3 -11.97 11.13 4.94
N GLU A 4 -11.22 10.71 5.96
CA GLU A 4 -10.14 11.51 6.55
C GLU A 4 -8.79 11.24 5.87
N ALA A 5 -8.64 10.10 5.21
CA ALA A 5 -7.51 9.76 4.37
C ALA A 5 -7.92 8.77 3.27
N GLU A 6 -7.23 8.84 2.14
CA GLU A 6 -7.33 7.88 1.04
C GLU A 6 -5.91 7.44 0.65
N TYR A 7 -5.65 6.15 0.70
CA TYR A 7 -4.36 5.55 0.34
C TYR A 7 -4.54 4.77 -0.96
N ILE A 8 -3.85 5.21 -2.01
CA ILE A 8 -3.95 4.61 -3.34
C ILE A 8 -2.76 3.68 -3.54
N TYR A 9 -3.06 2.40 -3.71
CA TYR A 9 -2.12 1.40 -4.19
C TYR A 9 -2.09 1.49 -5.71
N SER A 10 -0.88 1.59 -6.26
CA SER A 10 -0.64 1.56 -7.70
C SER A 10 0.00 0.26 -8.14
N ASP A 11 -0.16 -0.09 -9.42
CA ASP A 11 0.69 -1.09 -10.04
C ASP A 11 2.14 -0.59 -10.22
N LEU A 12 3.01 -1.43 -10.78
CA LEU A 12 4.41 -1.10 -11.06
C LEU A 12 4.59 0.03 -12.09
N ASN A 13 3.56 0.36 -12.85
CA ASN A 13 3.56 1.44 -13.85
C ASN A 13 2.96 2.73 -13.29
N GLY A 14 2.52 2.74 -12.03
CA GLY A 14 1.89 3.88 -11.38
C GLY A 14 0.40 4.01 -11.68
N ASN A 15 -0.25 3.03 -12.31
CA ASN A 15 -1.69 3.06 -12.54
C ASN A 15 -2.43 2.76 -11.23
N PRO A 16 -3.56 3.44 -10.94
CA PRO A 16 -4.40 3.11 -9.79
C PRO A 16 -4.83 1.63 -9.83
N TYR A 17 -4.79 0.96 -8.68
CA TYR A 17 -5.05 -0.47 -8.57
C TYR A 17 -6.03 -0.80 -7.43
N GLU A 18 -5.70 -0.41 -6.20
CA GLU A 18 -6.55 -0.58 -5.01
C GLU A 18 -6.55 0.74 -4.22
N LYS A 19 -7.60 0.99 -3.46
CA LYS A 19 -7.73 2.17 -2.60
C LYS A 19 -8.28 1.78 -1.24
N VAL A 20 -7.57 2.17 -0.19
CA VAL A 20 -8.01 2.03 1.19
C VAL A 20 -8.40 3.41 1.70
N CYS A 21 -9.64 3.55 2.14
CA CYS A 21 -10.14 4.80 2.72
C CYS A 21 -10.23 4.70 4.23
N ARG A 22 -9.88 5.76 4.96
CA ARG A 22 -10.13 5.87 6.40
C ARG A 22 -11.35 6.75 6.65
N ILE A 23 -12.32 6.26 7.42
CA ILE A 23 -13.56 6.98 7.69
C ILE A 23 -13.33 7.96 8.83
N GLU A 24 -13.74 9.21 8.63
CA GLU A 24 -13.64 10.23 9.69
C GLU A 24 -14.43 9.82 10.94
N GLY A 25 -13.74 9.79 12.09
CA GLY A 25 -14.35 9.52 13.40
C GLY A 25 -14.92 8.11 13.58
N LYS A 26 -14.64 7.15 12.68
CA LYS A 26 -15.13 5.77 12.78
C LYS A 26 -14.01 4.75 12.61
N LYS A 27 -14.16 3.62 13.28
CA LYS A 27 -13.35 2.43 12.98
C LYS A 27 -13.85 1.81 11.68
N GLY A 28 -12.98 1.71 10.68
CA GLY A 28 -13.30 1.07 9.41
C GLY A 28 -12.40 1.55 8.28
N PHE A 29 -12.04 0.60 7.42
CA PHE A 29 -11.20 0.84 6.25
C PHE A 29 -11.88 0.30 4.99
N PRO A 30 -12.85 1.03 4.40
CA PRO A 30 -13.43 0.64 3.13
C PRO A 30 -12.35 0.49 2.05
N ILE A 31 -12.41 -0.62 1.32
CA ILE A 31 -11.48 -0.94 0.24
C ILE A 31 -12.24 -0.87 -1.08
N PHE A 32 -11.59 -0.31 -2.10
CA PHE A 32 -12.06 -0.24 -3.47
C PHE A 32 -10.96 -0.73 -4.41
N HIS A 33 -11.33 -1.25 -5.57
CA HIS A 33 -10.39 -1.58 -6.63
C HIS A 33 -10.69 -0.77 -7.89
N TRP A 34 -9.66 -0.50 -8.68
CA TRP A 34 -9.78 0.26 -9.91
C TRP A 34 -10.23 -0.65 -11.05
N LYS A 35 -11.33 -0.29 -11.71
CA LYS A 35 -11.87 -1.04 -12.84
C LYS A 35 -12.57 -0.11 -13.82
N ASN A 36 -12.23 -0.20 -15.10
CA ASN A 36 -12.87 0.57 -16.18
C ASN A 36 -12.96 2.09 -15.89
N GLY A 37 -11.88 2.67 -15.35
CA GLY A 37 -11.80 4.12 -15.09
C GLY A 37 -12.55 4.61 -13.84
N LYS A 38 -12.97 3.71 -12.96
CA LYS A 38 -13.67 4.05 -11.72
C LYS A 38 -13.26 3.14 -10.55
N TRP A 39 -13.51 3.62 -9.33
CA TRP A 39 -13.38 2.85 -8.10
C TRP A 39 -14.65 2.01 -7.88
N GLU A 40 -14.51 0.69 -7.81
CA GLU A 40 -15.58 -0.24 -7.43
C GLU A 40 -15.33 -0.78 -6.01
N PRO A 41 -16.37 -0.99 -5.18
CA PRO A 41 -16.19 -1.54 -3.83
C PRO A 41 -15.55 -2.93 -3.83
N GLY A 42 -14.72 -3.21 -2.85
CA GLY A 42 -14.05 -4.51 -2.66
C GLY A 42 -12.55 -4.47 -2.97
N LYS A 43 -11.85 -5.50 -2.51
CA LYS A 43 -10.41 -5.69 -2.72
C LYS A 43 -10.12 -5.99 -4.19
N ALA A 44 -8.94 -5.60 -4.65
CA ALA A 44 -8.42 -6.08 -5.92
C ALA A 44 -8.10 -7.58 -5.82
N GLU A 45 -8.06 -8.25 -6.98
CA GLU A 45 -7.85 -9.70 -7.06
C GLU A 45 -6.56 -10.15 -6.37
N LYS A 46 -5.48 -9.40 -6.55
CA LYS A 46 -4.18 -9.67 -5.94
C LYS A 46 -3.82 -8.54 -4.99
N ALA A 47 -3.04 -8.84 -3.96
CA ALA A 47 -2.41 -7.83 -3.14
C ALA A 47 -1.21 -7.24 -3.88
N LEU A 48 -1.01 -5.92 -3.74
CA LEU A 48 0.26 -5.28 -4.01
C LEU A 48 0.73 -4.57 -2.73
N PRO A 49 2.04 -4.53 -2.45
CA PRO A 49 2.58 -3.67 -1.41
C PRO A 49 2.25 -2.20 -1.67
N TYR A 50 2.05 -1.43 -0.61
CA TYR A 50 1.82 0.00 -0.73
C TYR A 50 3.07 0.70 -1.31
N LEU A 51 2.86 1.73 -2.15
CA LEU A 51 3.94 2.50 -2.79
C LEU A 51 4.95 1.67 -3.61
N ILE A 52 4.60 0.46 -4.07
CA ILE A 52 5.51 -0.44 -4.80
C ILE A 52 6.23 0.23 -5.98
N GLY A 53 5.56 1.13 -6.71
CA GLY A 53 6.16 1.88 -7.82
C GLY A 53 7.36 2.74 -7.43
N LEU A 54 7.44 3.20 -6.17
CA LEU A 54 8.52 4.05 -5.66
C LEU A 54 9.76 3.26 -5.21
N TRP A 55 9.59 2.02 -4.78
CA TRP A 55 10.69 1.28 -4.15
C TRP A 55 11.11 0.03 -4.92
N PHE A 56 10.24 -0.58 -5.73
CA PHE A 56 10.53 -1.88 -6.36
C PHE A 56 11.78 -1.86 -7.25
N ARG A 57 12.02 -0.75 -7.96
CA ARG A 57 13.17 -0.57 -8.87
C ARG A 57 14.42 -0.01 -8.18
N GLU A 58 14.31 0.36 -6.92
CA GLU A 58 15.41 0.92 -6.13
C GLU A 58 16.19 -0.20 -5.43
N VAL A 59 17.48 0.03 -5.15
CA VAL A 59 18.33 -0.96 -4.45
C VAL A 59 18.53 -0.67 -2.95
N ARG A 60 18.00 0.45 -2.44
CA ARG A 60 18.12 0.85 -1.03
C ARG A 60 17.30 -0.07 -0.13
N ALA A 61 17.67 -0.09 1.16
CA ALA A 61 16.89 -0.78 2.19
C ALA A 61 15.46 -0.21 2.28
N LEU A 62 14.53 -1.07 2.67
CA LEU A 62 13.10 -0.77 2.72
C LEU A 62 12.59 -0.95 4.15
N PHE A 63 11.79 0.00 4.61
CA PHE A 63 11.02 -0.13 5.85
C PHE A 63 9.63 -0.68 5.52
N ASP A 64 9.28 -1.85 6.07
CA ASP A 64 7.93 -2.42 5.98
C ASP A 64 7.21 -2.16 7.30
N VAL A 65 6.43 -1.09 7.33
CA VAL A 65 5.76 -0.59 8.53
C VAL A 65 4.31 -1.08 8.61
N GLU A 66 3.67 -0.92 9.77
CA GLU A 66 2.33 -1.44 10.00
C GLU A 66 1.27 -0.87 9.06
N GLY A 67 1.35 0.41 8.66
CA GLY A 67 0.28 1.05 7.90
C GLY A 67 0.72 2.16 6.94
N GLU A 68 -0.24 2.58 6.12
CA GLU A 68 -0.02 3.52 5.01
C GLU A 68 0.41 4.90 5.53
N LYS A 69 -0.11 5.33 6.68
CA LYS A 69 0.25 6.59 7.33
C LYS A 69 1.74 6.67 7.67
N ASP A 70 2.30 5.61 8.24
CA ASP A 70 3.71 5.58 8.64
C ASP A 70 4.61 5.42 7.41
N SER A 71 4.14 4.68 6.39
CA SER A 71 4.81 4.57 5.10
C SER A 71 4.94 5.95 4.44
N ASP A 72 3.84 6.71 4.36
CA ASP A 72 3.84 8.07 3.82
C ASP A 72 4.77 9.00 4.61
N TYR A 73 4.82 8.86 5.94
CA TYR A 73 5.70 9.67 6.78
C TYR A 73 7.18 9.38 6.52
N LEU A 74 7.58 8.10 6.45
CA LEU A 74 8.95 7.72 6.14
C LEU A 74 9.38 8.12 4.72
N VAL A 75 8.48 8.01 3.75
CA VAL A 75 8.74 8.48 2.38
C VAL A 75 8.98 9.99 2.34
N LYS A 76 8.21 10.78 3.10
CA LYS A 76 8.45 12.24 3.24
C LYS A 76 9.82 12.57 3.85
N LEU A 77 10.37 11.67 4.68
CA LEU A 77 11.72 11.79 5.25
C LEU A 77 12.82 11.28 4.30
N GLY A 78 12.48 10.78 3.12
CA GLY A 78 13.44 10.32 2.10
C GLY A 78 13.77 8.82 2.14
N PHE A 79 13.12 8.06 3.01
CA PHE A 79 13.28 6.61 3.07
C PHE A 79 12.41 5.90 2.03
N LEU A 80 12.78 4.66 1.68
CA LEU A 80 11.84 3.76 1.04
C LEU A 80 11.02 3.10 2.13
N ALA A 81 9.70 3.19 2.02
CA ALA A 81 8.79 2.52 2.93
C ALA A 81 7.60 1.91 2.19
N THR A 82 7.04 0.87 2.79
CA THR A 82 5.86 0.14 2.33
C THR A 82 5.07 -0.35 3.53
N CYS A 83 3.85 -0.82 3.27
CA CYS A 83 3.09 -1.64 4.20
C CYS A 83 2.26 -2.67 3.43
N ASN A 84 1.80 -3.69 4.15
CA ASN A 84 0.96 -4.75 3.61
C ASN A 84 -0.50 -4.30 3.52
N ARG A 85 -1.25 -4.85 2.56
CA ARG A 85 -2.70 -4.66 2.50
C ARG A 85 -3.32 -5.21 3.79
N GLY A 86 -3.99 -4.35 4.55
CA GLY A 86 -4.61 -4.71 5.83
C GLY A 86 -3.67 -4.64 7.05
N GLY A 87 -2.44 -4.16 6.87
CA GLY A 87 -1.49 -3.90 7.95
C GLY A 87 -0.95 -5.13 8.66
N ALA A 88 -0.62 -4.98 9.95
CA ALA A 88 0.02 -6.02 10.75
C ALA A 88 -0.73 -7.37 10.71
N GLY A 89 0.03 -8.46 10.63
CA GLY A 89 -0.51 -9.83 10.56
C GLY A 89 -1.17 -10.21 9.22
N ASN A 90 -1.22 -9.30 8.24
CA ASN A 90 -1.85 -9.54 6.93
C ASN A 90 -0.84 -9.66 5.79
N PHE A 91 0.40 -10.09 6.05
CA PHE A 91 1.38 -10.33 4.97
C PHE A 91 0.88 -11.42 4.01
N GLN A 92 0.77 -11.12 2.72
CA GLN A 92 0.33 -12.07 1.71
C GLN A 92 1.54 -12.79 1.06
N ALA A 93 1.51 -14.12 0.95
CA ALA A 93 2.64 -14.86 0.40
C ALA A 93 3.00 -14.45 -1.05
N GLU A 94 2.00 -14.05 -1.84
CA GLU A 94 2.16 -13.62 -3.24
C GLU A 94 2.99 -12.35 -3.43
N ILE A 95 3.09 -11.49 -2.40
CA ILE A 95 3.88 -10.25 -2.49
C ILE A 95 5.36 -10.46 -2.12
N ALA A 96 5.73 -11.61 -1.55
CA ALA A 96 7.11 -11.91 -1.13
C ALA A 96 8.12 -11.80 -2.29
N GLN A 97 7.68 -12.06 -3.52
CA GLN A 97 8.52 -11.92 -4.72
C GLN A 97 9.08 -10.50 -4.91
N TYR A 98 8.35 -9.47 -4.46
CA TYR A 98 8.77 -8.07 -4.63
C TYR A 98 9.92 -7.68 -3.67
N TYR A 99 10.11 -8.43 -2.59
CA TYR A 99 11.13 -8.18 -1.57
C TYR A 99 12.42 -8.96 -1.82
N LYS A 100 12.47 -9.83 -2.84
CA LYS A 100 13.59 -10.75 -3.06
C LYS A 100 14.92 -9.99 -3.23
N GLY A 101 15.91 -10.37 -2.42
CA GLY A 101 17.26 -9.80 -2.47
C GLY A 101 17.40 -8.41 -1.83
N ARG A 102 16.37 -7.94 -1.13
CA ARG A 102 16.36 -6.64 -0.45
C ARG A 102 16.58 -6.78 1.05
N THR A 103 17.28 -5.82 1.65
CA THR A 103 17.30 -5.62 3.11
C THR A 103 16.01 -4.93 3.54
N VAL A 104 15.24 -5.58 4.42
CA VAL A 104 13.95 -5.09 4.91
C VAL A 104 14.02 -4.92 6.43
N TYR A 105 13.60 -3.76 6.91
CA TYR A 105 13.40 -3.46 8.34
C TYR A 105 11.89 -3.49 8.64
N ILE A 106 11.49 -4.18 9.70
CA ILE A 106 10.11 -4.31 10.17
C ILE A 106 10.03 -3.74 11.57
#